data_AF-A0A6P1CLZ6-F1
#
_entry.id   AF-A0A6P1CLZ6-F1
#
_cell.length_a   1.000
_cell.length_b   1.000
_cell.length_c   1.000
_cell.angle_alpha   90.00
_cell.angle_beta   90.00
_cell.angle_gamma   90.00
#
_symmetry.space_group_name_H-M   'P 1'
#
loop_
_entity.id
_entity.type
_entity.pdbx_description
1 polymer ?
#
loop_
_entity_poly.entity_id
_entity_poly.type
_entity_poly.pdbx_seq_one_letter_code
_entity_poly.pdbx_strand_id
1 'polypeptide(L)'
;MAVRFKLGYFSPVTDDPLGREHVGYFPRMTEGEAWVSGRGAWKANKERLSREQFALIIGDGRVCAVGEITGVAVHGDRVAVDGDVLAEGHPVRDAWIGQSDPVMNASNHPVGYCDLPEEAQFRERPCGCGCGEISTRDFLPGHDVRAFQNRVRRMFAGSALEFIRWVDRMGAEHGLPLLDIRSNPEIRIDDDRQPPSLEPYDQLLSRTATPEPSQ
;
A
#
# COMPACT_ATOMS: atom_id res chain seq x y z
N MET A 1 -1.01 10.33 -0.93
CA MET A 1 -2.21 10.00 -1.70
C MET A 1 -3.39 10.42 -0.84
N ALA A 2 -4.51 10.74 -1.49
CA ALA A 2 -5.71 11.16 -0.80
C ALA A 2 -6.85 10.15 -0.98
N VAL A 3 -7.66 10.03 0.07
CA VAL A 3 -8.94 9.32 0.03
C VAL A 3 -10.07 10.34 -0.06
N ARG A 4 -11.08 10.03 -0.86
CA ARG A 4 -12.32 10.80 -0.99
C ARG A 4 -13.45 10.05 -0.31
N PHE A 5 -14.17 10.71 0.59
CA PHE A 5 -15.37 10.20 1.25
C PHE A 5 -16.59 11.00 0.83
N LYS A 6 -17.52 10.37 0.10
CA LYS A 6 -18.75 10.98 -0.35
C LYS A 6 -19.87 10.75 0.66
N LEU A 7 -20.36 11.85 1.24
CA LEU A 7 -21.50 11.84 2.14
C LEU A 7 -22.81 11.67 1.36
N GLY A 8 -23.71 10.86 1.92
CA GLY A 8 -25.12 10.85 1.54
C GLY A 8 -25.89 12.00 2.19
N TYR A 9 -27.21 11.96 2.10
CA TYR A 9 -28.06 12.92 2.80
C TYR A 9 -27.93 12.78 4.32
N PHE A 10 -28.08 13.90 5.03
CA PHE A 10 -28.14 13.94 6.48
C PHE A 10 -29.21 12.96 7.00
N SER A 11 -28.81 12.12 7.95
CA SER A 11 -29.69 11.17 8.62
C SER A 11 -29.25 11.00 10.07
N PRO A 12 -30.19 10.97 11.03
CA PRO A 12 -29.89 10.47 12.37
C PRO A 12 -29.48 9.00 12.29
N VAL A 13 -28.61 8.57 13.20
CA VAL A 13 -28.17 7.18 13.32
C VAL A 13 -28.23 6.72 14.77
N THR A 14 -28.37 5.42 14.95
CA THR A 14 -28.30 4.76 16.26
C THR A 14 -27.24 3.67 16.14
N ASP A 15 -26.45 3.47 17.21
CA ASP A 15 -25.37 2.48 17.26
C ASP A 15 -24.26 2.72 16.21
N ASP A 16 -23.91 3.99 16.00
CA ASP A 16 -22.76 4.35 15.17
C ASP A 16 -21.45 3.93 15.86
N PRO A 17 -20.51 3.24 15.17
CA PRO A 17 -19.27 2.78 15.78
C PRO A 17 -18.35 3.88 16.33
N LEU A 18 -18.56 5.14 15.92
CA LEU A 18 -17.84 6.31 16.41
C LEU A 18 -18.68 7.14 17.41
N GLY A 19 -19.83 6.63 17.85
CA GLY A 19 -20.70 7.29 18.82
C GLY A 19 -21.40 8.55 18.30
N ARG A 20 -21.57 8.67 16.98
CA ARG A 20 -22.19 9.86 16.36
C ARG A 20 -23.71 9.78 16.43
N GLU A 21 -24.34 10.94 16.58
CA GLU A 21 -25.81 11.08 16.56
C GLU A 21 -26.38 11.20 15.15
N HIS A 22 -25.57 11.68 14.20
CA HIS A 22 -25.96 11.87 12.82
C HIS A 22 -24.80 11.60 11.84
N VAL A 23 -25.14 11.26 10.61
CA VAL A 23 -24.21 11.10 9.48
C VAL A 23 -24.76 11.80 8.24
N GLY A 24 -23.93 11.93 7.21
CA GLY A 24 -24.32 12.52 5.94
C GLY A 24 -24.14 14.04 5.93
N TYR A 25 -24.60 14.66 4.85
CA TYR A 25 -24.41 16.06 4.54
C TYR A 25 -25.73 16.84 4.58
N PHE A 26 -25.67 18.08 5.07
CA PHE A 26 -26.71 19.08 4.88
C PHE A 26 -26.11 20.44 4.47
N PRO A 27 -26.87 21.30 3.78
CA PRO A 27 -26.38 22.62 3.38
C PRO A 27 -25.99 23.47 4.60
N ARG A 28 -24.83 24.13 4.53
CA ARG A 28 -24.23 25.00 5.58
C ARG A 28 -23.53 24.28 6.73
N MET A 29 -23.29 22.98 6.61
CA MET A 29 -22.36 22.28 7.48
C MET A 29 -20.99 22.97 7.45
N THR A 30 -20.41 23.20 8.63
CA THR A 30 -19.04 23.72 8.77
C THR A 30 -18.02 22.66 8.35
N GLU A 31 -16.79 23.09 8.08
CA GLU A 31 -15.70 22.17 7.73
C GLU A 31 -15.47 21.08 8.80
N GLY A 32 -15.50 21.47 10.09
CA GLY A 32 -15.37 20.55 11.21
C GLY A 32 -16.52 19.55 11.33
N GLU A 33 -17.76 20.00 11.13
CA GLU A 33 -18.93 19.10 11.12
C GLU A 33 -18.87 18.12 9.92
N ALA A 34 -18.43 18.60 8.75
CA ALA A 34 -18.22 17.73 7.59
C ALA A 34 -17.14 16.71 7.85
N TRP A 35 -16.04 17.09 8.51
CA TRP A 35 -14.99 16.17 8.94
C TRP A 35 -15.52 15.09 9.88
N VAL A 36 -16.22 15.47 10.95
CA VAL A 36 -16.80 14.53 11.92
C VAL A 36 -17.80 13.57 11.26
N SER A 37 -18.63 14.08 10.34
CA SER A 37 -19.56 13.26 9.57
C SER A 37 -18.84 12.34 8.57
N GLY A 38 -17.78 12.83 7.94
CA GLY A 38 -17.05 12.20 6.85
C GLY A 38 -15.99 11.18 7.25
N ARG A 39 -15.31 11.35 8.39
CA ARG A 39 -14.30 10.41 8.92
C ARG A 39 -14.84 9.04 9.35
N GLY A 40 -16.15 8.83 9.13
CA GLY A 40 -16.95 7.70 9.56
C GLY A 40 -16.41 6.31 9.24
N ALA A 41 -17.10 5.29 9.74
CA ALA A 41 -16.75 3.90 9.47
C ALA A 41 -17.20 3.48 8.06
N TRP A 42 -16.23 3.35 7.15
CA TRP A 42 -16.45 2.99 5.74
C TRP A 42 -16.05 1.55 5.44
N LYS A 43 -16.70 0.93 4.45
CA LYS A 43 -16.20 -0.32 3.85
C LYS A 43 -15.02 0.02 2.93
N ALA A 44 -13.81 -0.05 3.47
CA ALA A 44 -12.56 0.26 2.78
C ALA A 44 -11.47 -0.76 3.15
N ASN A 45 -10.46 -0.90 2.30
CA ASN A 45 -9.29 -1.71 2.62
C ASN A 45 -8.38 -0.94 3.59
N LYS A 46 -8.09 -1.54 4.75
CA LYS A 46 -7.30 -0.94 5.82
C LYS A 46 -5.87 -0.61 5.36
N GLU A 47 -5.20 -1.55 4.72
CA GLU A 47 -3.80 -1.43 4.30
C GLU A 47 -3.59 -0.34 3.26
N ARG A 48 -4.61 -0.09 2.44
CA ARG A 48 -4.64 1.00 1.48
C ARG A 48 -4.89 2.32 2.19
N LEU A 49 -5.93 2.37 3.02
CA LEU A 49 -6.30 3.58 3.75
C LEU A 49 -5.18 4.08 4.68
N SER A 50 -4.42 3.18 5.30
CA SER A 50 -3.29 3.53 6.15
C SER A 50 -2.09 4.12 5.41
N ARG A 51 -2.09 4.13 4.07
CA ARG A 51 -1.07 4.77 3.23
C ARG A 51 -1.49 6.15 2.75
N GLU A 52 -2.75 6.51 2.96
CA GLU A 52 -3.31 7.80 2.58
C GLU A 52 -2.93 8.82 3.65
N GLN A 53 -2.57 10.02 3.21
CA GLN A 53 -2.15 11.11 4.09
C GLN A 53 -3.24 12.16 4.24
N PHE A 54 -4.08 12.33 3.22
CA PHE A 54 -5.13 13.33 3.21
C PHE A 54 -6.49 12.69 2.96
N ALA A 55 -7.53 13.28 3.54
CA ALA A 55 -8.92 12.91 3.29
C ALA A 55 -9.72 14.12 2.80
N LEU A 56 -10.50 13.92 1.74
CA LEU A 56 -11.45 14.86 1.19
C LEU A 56 -12.87 14.41 1.53
N ILE A 57 -13.63 15.24 2.21
CA ILE A 57 -15.05 14.97 2.47
C ILE A 57 -15.88 15.69 1.43
N ILE A 58 -16.71 14.95 0.70
CA ILE A 58 -17.57 15.48 -0.36
C ILE A 58 -19.02 15.51 0.12
N GLY A 59 -19.63 16.69 0.05
CA GLY A 59 -21.06 16.92 0.25
C GLY A 59 -21.63 17.67 -0.94
N ASP A 60 -22.78 17.23 -1.45
CA ASP A 60 -23.44 17.86 -2.61
C ASP A 60 -22.52 18.09 -3.83
N GLY A 61 -21.63 17.11 -4.08
CA GLY A 61 -20.69 17.14 -5.21
C GLY A 61 -19.49 18.08 -5.05
N ARG A 62 -19.31 18.69 -3.88
CA ARG A 62 -18.19 19.59 -3.57
C ARG A 62 -17.41 19.13 -2.35
N VAL A 63 -16.15 19.52 -2.29
CA VAL A 63 -15.29 19.31 -1.11
C VAL A 63 -15.76 20.23 0.02
N CYS A 64 -16.24 19.65 1.10
CA CYS A 64 -16.71 20.35 2.29
C CYS A 64 -15.69 20.35 3.43
N ALA A 65 -14.74 19.42 3.43
CA ALA A 65 -13.63 19.40 4.36
C ALA A 65 -12.40 18.71 3.78
N VAL A 66 -11.24 19.18 4.22
CA VAL A 66 -9.94 18.59 3.92
C VAL A 66 -9.22 18.35 5.24
N GLY A 67 -8.79 17.12 5.48
CA GLY A 67 -8.06 16.78 6.71
C GLY A 67 -6.84 15.92 6.46
N GLU A 68 -5.92 15.94 7.42
CA GLU A 68 -4.78 15.03 7.49
C GLU A 68 -5.19 13.75 8.22
N ILE A 69 -4.74 12.62 7.72
CA ILE A 69 -4.94 11.31 8.34
C ILE A 69 -3.73 11.01 9.21
N THR A 70 -3.95 10.85 10.51
CA THR A 70 -2.93 10.46 11.49
C THR A 70 -3.02 8.98 11.86
N GLY A 71 -4.15 8.34 11.57
CA GLY A 71 -4.36 6.93 11.86
C GLY A 71 -5.62 6.35 11.23
N VAL A 72 -5.81 5.04 11.41
CA VAL A 72 -7.02 4.33 11.00
C VAL A 72 -7.51 3.43 12.15
N ALA A 73 -8.80 3.50 12.44
CA ALA A 73 -9.48 2.70 13.46
C ALA A 73 -10.38 1.65 12.79
N VAL A 74 -10.32 0.40 13.27
CA VAL A 74 -11.12 -0.70 12.73
C VAL A 74 -12.32 -0.96 13.63
N HIS A 75 -13.51 -0.97 13.03
CA HIS A 75 -14.78 -1.21 13.68
C HIS A 75 -15.53 -2.33 12.95
N GLY A 76 -15.30 -3.58 13.34
CA GLY A 76 -15.88 -4.74 12.64
C GLY A 76 -15.34 -4.88 11.22
N ASP A 77 -16.22 -4.84 10.21
CA ASP A 77 -15.88 -4.88 8.79
C ASP A 77 -15.61 -3.49 8.16
N ARG A 78 -15.58 -2.44 8.98
CA ARG A 78 -15.43 -1.05 8.55
C ARG A 78 -14.17 -0.41 9.13
N VAL A 79 -13.67 0.60 8.43
CA VAL A 79 -12.49 1.37 8.81
C VAL A 79 -12.85 2.85 8.85
N ALA A 80 -12.50 3.51 9.94
CA ALA A 80 -12.59 4.95 10.12
C ALA A 80 -11.20 5.57 10.05
N VAL A 81 -11.13 6.85 9.66
CA VAL A 81 -9.88 7.61 9.71
C VAL A 81 -9.84 8.48 10.97
N ASP A 82 -8.66 8.54 11.57
CA ASP A 82 -8.35 9.46 12.65
C ASP A 82 -7.46 10.57 12.12
N GLY A 83 -7.65 11.77 12.65
CA GLY A 83 -6.96 12.97 12.21
C GLY A 83 -7.82 14.22 12.34
N ASP A 84 -7.30 15.31 11.79
CA ASP A 84 -7.81 16.65 12.01
C ASP A 84 -7.98 17.41 10.69
N VAL A 85 -8.90 18.36 10.69
CA VAL A 85 -9.08 19.30 9.59
C VAL A 85 -7.80 20.13 9.44
N LEU A 86 -7.36 20.31 8.20
CA LEU A 86 -6.19 21.15 7.91
C LEU A 86 -6.47 22.61 8.26
N ALA A 87 -5.45 23.30 8.75
CA ALA A 87 -5.57 24.73 9.06
C ALA A 87 -5.62 25.60 7.79
N GLU A 88 -6.15 26.81 7.92
CA GLU A 88 -6.07 27.83 6.88
C GLU A 88 -4.62 28.19 6.53
N GLY A 89 -4.33 28.35 5.24
CA GLY A 89 -2.97 28.50 4.72
C GLY A 89 -2.31 27.18 4.32
N HIS A 90 -2.94 26.03 4.59
CA HIS A 90 -2.42 24.75 4.13
C HIS A 90 -2.72 24.56 2.62
N PRO A 91 -1.71 24.33 1.77
CA PRO A 91 -1.87 24.35 0.31
C PRO A 91 -2.88 23.33 -0.22
N VAL A 92 -2.93 22.12 0.36
CA VAL A 92 -3.93 21.10 -0.02
C VAL A 92 -5.34 21.55 0.34
N ARG A 93 -5.55 22.19 1.49
CA ARG A 93 -6.87 22.67 1.91
C ARG A 93 -7.32 23.80 1.00
N ASP A 94 -6.48 24.81 0.84
CA ASP A 94 -6.85 26.04 0.14
C ASP A 94 -7.09 25.80 -1.36
N ALA A 95 -6.43 24.80 -1.94
CA ALA A 95 -6.68 24.39 -3.32
C ALA A 95 -8.02 23.64 -3.49
N TRP A 96 -8.40 22.80 -2.53
CA TRP A 96 -9.50 21.84 -2.71
C TRP A 96 -10.81 22.23 -2.05
N ILE A 97 -10.80 23.01 -0.96
CA ILE A 97 -12.03 23.38 -0.26
C ILE A 97 -13.01 24.09 -1.22
N GLY A 98 -14.26 23.62 -1.28
CA GLY A 98 -15.30 24.14 -2.17
C GLY A 98 -15.22 23.73 -3.64
N GLN A 99 -14.14 23.05 -4.08
CA GLN A 99 -14.00 22.52 -5.43
C GLN A 99 -14.93 21.32 -5.67
N SER A 100 -15.13 20.99 -6.94
CA SER A 100 -15.86 19.79 -7.37
C SER A 100 -15.17 18.50 -6.89
N ASP A 101 -15.94 17.43 -6.71
CA ASP A 101 -15.40 16.08 -6.43
C ASP A 101 -14.29 15.71 -7.46
N PRO A 102 -13.03 15.49 -7.04
CA PRO A 102 -11.94 15.15 -7.95
C PRO A 102 -12.08 13.75 -8.56
N VAL A 103 -12.84 12.87 -7.90
CA VAL A 103 -13.01 11.49 -8.34
C VAL A 103 -14.32 11.41 -9.11
N MET A 104 -14.29 11.91 -10.34
CA MET A 104 -15.37 11.80 -11.33
C MET A 104 -15.29 10.44 -12.05
N ASN A 105 -15.57 9.35 -11.35
CA ASN A 105 -15.70 8.03 -11.97
C ASN A 105 -17.17 7.57 -11.95
N ALA A 106 -17.55 6.75 -12.93
CA ALA A 106 -18.92 6.21 -13.07
C ALA A 106 -19.34 5.30 -11.88
N SER A 107 -18.44 5.07 -10.93
CA SER A 107 -18.68 4.25 -9.76
C SER A 107 -19.30 5.09 -8.65
N ASN A 108 -20.49 4.70 -8.19
CA ASN A 108 -21.17 5.34 -7.05
C ASN A 108 -20.57 4.93 -5.70
N HIS A 109 -19.33 4.41 -5.67
CA HIS A 109 -18.68 4.04 -4.42
C HIS A 109 -18.37 5.32 -3.61
N PRO A 110 -18.81 5.37 -2.34
CA PRO A 110 -18.62 6.57 -1.53
C PRO A 110 -17.15 6.80 -1.18
N VAL A 111 -16.35 5.72 -1.11
CA VAL A 111 -14.89 5.79 -0.94
C VAL A 111 -14.22 5.80 -2.31
N GLY A 112 -13.44 6.83 -2.58
CA GLY A 112 -12.60 6.97 -3.78
C GLY A 112 -11.16 7.26 -3.39
N TYR A 113 -10.23 7.06 -4.32
CA TYR A 113 -8.82 7.36 -4.10
C TYR A 113 -8.33 8.22 -5.26
N CYS A 114 -7.56 9.26 -4.96
CA CYS A 114 -7.01 10.18 -5.94
C CYS A 114 -5.61 10.64 -5.56
N ASP A 115 -4.90 11.11 -6.58
CA ASP A 115 -3.66 11.86 -6.42
C ASP A 115 -3.99 13.36 -6.47
N LEU A 116 -3.56 14.12 -5.47
CA LEU A 116 -3.69 15.58 -5.44
C LEU A 116 -2.35 16.20 -5.82
N PRO A 117 -2.25 17.09 -6.82
CA PRO A 117 -1.00 17.74 -7.18
C PRO A 117 -0.31 18.43 -6.00
N GLU A 118 -1.10 19.06 -5.12
CA GLU A 118 -0.64 19.83 -3.96
C GLU A 118 -0.05 18.94 -2.86
N GLU A 119 -0.30 17.63 -2.90
CA GLU A 119 0.25 16.71 -1.92
C GLU A 119 1.70 16.30 -2.25
N ALA A 120 2.19 16.59 -3.47
CA ALA A 120 3.48 16.12 -3.95
C ALA A 120 4.64 16.53 -3.01
N GLN A 121 4.58 17.74 -2.48
CA GLN A 121 5.57 18.26 -1.52
C GLN A 121 5.55 17.52 -0.17
N PHE A 122 4.42 16.92 0.21
CA PHE A 122 4.28 16.14 1.45
C PHE A 122 4.66 14.67 1.25
N ARG A 123 4.80 14.22 0.00
CA ARG A 123 5.32 12.89 -0.32
C ARG A 123 6.83 12.81 -0.16
N GLU A 124 7.51 13.94 -0.09
CA GLU A 124 8.96 14.03 0.02
C GLU A 124 9.44 13.44 1.35
N ARG A 125 10.10 12.29 1.27
CA ARG A 125 10.72 11.61 2.42
C ARG A 125 12.11 11.10 2.06
N PRO A 126 13.04 11.02 3.03
CA PRO A 126 14.32 10.38 2.80
C PRO A 126 14.14 8.94 2.34
N CYS A 127 14.92 8.52 1.34
CA CYS A 127 14.88 7.17 0.83
C CYS A 127 15.17 6.15 1.96
N GLY A 128 14.32 5.13 2.10
CA GLY A 128 14.41 4.08 3.11
C GLY A 128 15.68 3.22 3.03
N CYS A 129 16.47 3.34 1.96
CA CYS A 129 17.81 2.73 1.92
C CYS A 129 18.82 3.43 2.84
N GLY A 130 18.52 4.65 3.30
CA GLY A 130 19.38 5.46 4.15
C GLY A 130 20.42 6.30 3.40
N CYS A 131 20.23 6.57 2.09
CA CYS A 131 21.18 7.41 1.33
C CYS A 131 20.98 8.92 1.54
N GLY A 132 19.90 9.33 2.22
CA GLY A 132 19.60 10.74 2.48
C GLY A 132 18.93 11.49 1.32
N GLU A 133 18.87 10.90 0.13
CA GLU A 133 18.14 11.50 -1.01
C GLU A 133 16.62 11.47 -0.77
N ILE A 134 15.95 12.54 -1.18
CA ILE A 134 14.49 12.70 -1.07
C ILE A 134 13.80 11.93 -2.20
N SER A 135 12.73 11.20 -1.84
CA SER A 135 11.90 10.45 -2.75
C SER A 135 10.42 10.65 -2.41
N THR A 136 9.55 10.50 -3.41
CA THR A 136 8.10 10.40 -3.23
C THR A 136 7.62 8.96 -3.00
N ARG A 137 8.56 8.00 -2.90
CA ARG A 137 8.36 6.57 -2.65
C ARG A 137 9.16 6.14 -1.43
N ASP A 138 8.91 4.92 -0.91
CA ASP A 138 9.72 4.34 0.17
C ASP A 138 11.20 4.18 -0.25
N PHE A 139 11.41 3.80 -1.51
CA PHE A 139 12.73 3.63 -2.10
C PHE A 139 12.79 4.32 -3.46
N LEU A 140 13.93 4.96 -3.75
CA LEU A 140 14.29 5.33 -5.11
C LEU A 140 14.42 4.05 -5.97
N PRO A 141 14.28 4.13 -7.29
CA PRO A 141 14.38 2.97 -8.17
C PRO A 141 15.63 2.12 -7.91
N GLY A 142 15.43 0.83 -7.59
CA GLY A 142 16.49 -0.14 -7.29
C GLY A 142 17.17 0.01 -5.91
N HIS A 143 16.80 1.03 -5.12
CA HIS A 143 17.36 1.23 -3.78
C HIS A 143 16.81 0.26 -2.75
N ASP A 144 15.65 -0.35 -2.99
CA ASP A 144 15.05 -1.42 -2.19
C ASP A 144 15.94 -2.68 -2.15
N VAL A 145 16.28 -3.23 -3.31
CA VAL A 145 17.17 -4.40 -3.45
C VAL A 145 18.56 -4.07 -2.92
N ARG A 146 19.07 -2.86 -3.21
CA ARG A 146 20.36 -2.41 -2.67
C ARG A 146 20.34 -2.33 -1.14
N ALA A 147 19.27 -1.80 -0.55
CA ALA A 147 19.10 -1.70 0.90
C ALA A 147 19.09 -3.08 1.57
N PHE A 148 18.39 -4.04 0.96
CA PHE A 148 18.35 -5.43 1.39
C PHE A 148 19.73 -6.08 1.32
N GLN A 149 20.37 -6.04 0.15
CA GLN A 149 21.69 -6.64 -0.07
C GLN A 149 22.75 -6.04 0.87
N ASN A 150 22.70 -4.73 1.13
CA ASN A 150 23.61 -4.08 2.08
C ASN A 150 23.45 -4.61 3.51
N ARG A 151 22.22 -4.87 3.97
CA ARG A 151 21.97 -5.46 5.29
C ARG A 151 22.46 -6.90 5.36
N VAL A 152 22.17 -7.71 4.34
CA VAL A 152 22.68 -9.10 4.24
C VAL A 152 24.21 -9.12 4.29
N ARG A 153 24.88 -8.24 3.54
CA ARG A 153 26.36 -8.13 3.56
C ARG A 153 26.91 -7.72 4.92
N ARG A 154 26.33 -6.69 5.54
CA ARG A 154 26.87 -6.09 6.78
C ARG A 154 26.56 -6.90 8.03
N MET A 155 25.36 -7.46 8.14
CA MET A 155 24.87 -8.12 9.35
C MET A 155 25.04 -9.64 9.31
N PHE A 156 25.09 -10.23 8.11
CA PHE A 156 25.08 -11.68 7.91
C PHE A 156 26.24 -12.17 7.03
N ALA A 157 27.31 -11.37 6.90
CA ALA A 157 28.49 -11.67 6.08
C ALA A 157 28.16 -12.05 4.62
N GLY A 158 27.06 -11.53 4.08
CA GLY A 158 26.61 -11.82 2.73
C GLY A 158 25.75 -13.08 2.59
N SER A 159 25.51 -13.82 3.67
CA SER A 159 24.67 -15.02 3.65
C SER A 159 23.18 -14.69 3.72
N ALA A 160 22.48 -14.87 2.60
CA ALA A 160 21.02 -14.74 2.57
C ALA A 160 20.34 -15.80 3.45
N LEU A 161 20.91 -17.01 3.55
CA LEU A 161 20.36 -18.08 4.39
C LEU A 161 20.38 -17.70 5.88
N GLU A 162 21.45 -17.09 6.35
CA GLU A 162 21.54 -16.64 7.76
C GLU A 162 20.58 -15.49 8.05
N PHE A 163 20.38 -14.58 7.09
CA PHE A 163 19.33 -13.57 7.19
C PHE A 163 17.94 -14.21 7.31
N ILE A 164 17.60 -15.17 6.44
CA ILE A 164 16.28 -15.85 6.47
C ILE A 164 16.07 -16.57 7.80
N ARG A 165 17.06 -17.35 8.25
CA ARG A 165 17.01 -18.04 9.56
C ARG A 165 16.81 -17.07 10.72
N TRP A 166 17.44 -15.90 10.65
CA TRP A 166 17.25 -14.85 11.65
C TRP A 166 15.85 -14.26 11.61
N VAL A 167 15.30 -13.98 10.42
CA VAL A 167 13.92 -13.50 10.25
C VAL A 167 12.92 -14.51 10.78
N ASP A 168 13.07 -15.79 10.43
CA ASP A 168 12.16 -16.85 10.87
C ASP A 168 12.18 -17.02 12.39
N ARG A 169 13.38 -17.00 12.98
CA ARG A 169 13.51 -17.06 14.44
C ARG A 169 12.84 -15.87 15.13
N MET A 170 13.07 -14.64 14.64
CA MET A 170 12.44 -13.44 15.18
C MET A 170 10.91 -13.46 14.99
N GLY A 171 10.44 -13.95 13.83
CA GLY A 171 9.02 -14.14 13.58
C GLY A 171 8.39 -15.08 14.59
N ALA A 172 9.02 -16.23 14.86
CA ALA A 172 8.55 -17.19 15.85
C ALA A 172 8.52 -16.61 17.27
N GLU A 173 9.58 -15.92 17.68
CA GLU A 173 9.68 -15.26 19.00
C GLU A 173 8.58 -14.20 19.20
N HIS A 174 8.13 -13.54 18.14
CA HIS A 174 7.09 -12.50 18.17
C HIS A 174 5.70 -12.97 17.72
N GLY A 175 5.50 -14.28 17.51
CA GLY A 175 4.20 -14.85 17.10
C GLY A 175 3.76 -14.44 15.69
N LEU A 176 4.69 -14.05 14.82
CA LEU A 176 4.41 -13.79 13.41
C LEU A 176 4.31 -15.11 12.63
N PRO A 177 3.38 -15.20 11.66
CA PRO A 177 3.24 -16.40 10.83
C PRO A 177 4.52 -16.61 10.00
N LEU A 178 5.11 -17.79 10.12
CA LEU A 178 6.29 -18.18 9.34
C LEU A 178 5.87 -18.61 7.94
N LEU A 179 6.65 -18.20 6.94
CA LEU A 179 6.45 -18.64 5.57
C LEU A 179 6.89 -20.11 5.45
N ASP A 180 5.95 -21.03 5.58
CA ASP A 180 6.22 -22.44 5.28
C ASP A 180 6.23 -22.65 3.76
N ILE A 181 7.42 -22.52 3.17
CA ILE A 181 7.63 -22.74 1.73
C ILE A 181 7.28 -24.19 1.33
N ARG A 182 7.30 -25.15 2.26
CA ARG A 182 6.96 -26.56 2.00
C ARG A 182 5.46 -26.83 2.03
N SER A 183 4.68 -25.94 2.62
CA SER A 183 3.22 -26.05 2.71
C SER A 183 2.49 -25.19 1.66
N ASN A 184 3.20 -24.57 0.71
CA ASN A 184 2.57 -23.87 -0.40
C ASN A 184 2.10 -24.89 -1.47
N PRO A 185 0.78 -25.13 -1.63
CA PRO A 185 0.28 -26.13 -2.57
C PRO A 185 0.53 -25.74 -4.05
N GLU A 186 0.92 -24.50 -4.34
CA GLU A 186 1.24 -24.05 -5.70
C GLU A 186 2.69 -24.29 -6.11
N ILE A 187 3.60 -24.57 -5.17
CA ILE A 187 5.00 -24.90 -5.48
C ILE A 187 5.18 -26.41 -5.33
N ARG A 188 4.67 -27.17 -6.31
CA ARG A 188 5.12 -28.56 -6.50
C ARG A 188 6.55 -28.50 -7.02
N ILE A 189 7.51 -28.70 -6.13
CA ILE A 189 8.83 -29.15 -6.55
C ILE A 189 8.61 -30.58 -7.03
N ASP A 190 8.53 -30.77 -8.36
CA ASP A 190 8.56 -32.11 -8.96
C ASP A 190 9.93 -32.73 -8.67
N ASP A 191 10.03 -33.41 -7.52
CA ASP A 191 11.20 -34.18 -7.08
C ASP A 191 11.41 -35.45 -7.94
N ASP A 192 10.49 -35.73 -8.86
CA ASP A 192 10.50 -36.89 -9.77
C ASP A 192 11.18 -36.61 -11.12
N ARG A 193 11.80 -35.45 -11.33
CA ARG A 193 12.60 -35.24 -12.54
C ARG A 193 13.93 -35.98 -12.40
N GLN A 194 13.89 -37.27 -12.71
CA GLN A 194 15.07 -38.10 -12.87
C GLN A 194 16.11 -37.32 -13.69
N PRO A 195 17.33 -37.10 -13.17
CA PRO A 195 18.35 -36.41 -13.94
C PRO A 195 18.53 -37.14 -15.27
N PRO A 196 18.66 -36.41 -16.40
CA PRO A 196 18.87 -37.05 -17.68
C PRO A 196 20.04 -38.01 -17.55
N SER A 197 19.85 -39.26 -17.98
CA SER A 197 20.91 -40.26 -17.95
C SER A 197 22.12 -39.67 -18.67
N LEU A 198 23.23 -39.54 -17.96
CA LEU A 198 24.50 -39.15 -18.56
C LEU A 198 24.87 -40.25 -19.55
N GLU A 199 24.61 -40.04 -20.83
CA GLU A 199 25.18 -40.89 -21.87
C GLU A 199 26.71 -40.83 -21.76
N PRO A 200 27.41 -41.97 -21.83
CA PRO A 200 28.86 -41.99 -21.81
C PRO A 200 29.43 -41.09 -22.91
N TYR A 201 30.43 -40.29 -22.56
CA TYR A 201 31.05 -39.27 -23.41
C TYR A 201 31.54 -39.82 -24.78
N ASP A 202 31.83 -41.13 -24.85
CA ASP A 202 32.25 -41.83 -26.07
C ASP A 202 31.16 -41.91 -27.16
N GLN A 203 29.88 -41.82 -26.79
CA GLN A 203 28.75 -41.82 -27.74
C GLN A 203 28.47 -40.43 -28.34
N LEU A 204 28.95 -39.35 -27.69
CA LEU A 204 28.83 -37.99 -28.21
C LEU A 204 29.86 -37.69 -29.31
N LEU A 205 31.06 -38.27 -29.23
CA LEU A 205 32.15 -38.05 -30.20
C LEU A 205 31.93 -38.76 -31.54
N SER A 206 31.12 -39.82 -31.57
CA SER A 206 30.82 -40.58 -32.79
C SER A 206 29.73 -39.93 -33.66
N ARG A 207 29.02 -38.92 -33.15
CA ARG A 207 27.98 -38.18 -33.90
C ARG A 207 28.49 -36.91 -34.58
N THR A 208 29.70 -36.43 -34.23
CA THR A 208 30.27 -35.17 -34.74
C THR A 208 31.33 -35.36 -35.83
N ALA A 209 31.59 -36.60 -36.26
CA ALA A 209 32.51 -36.87 -37.36
C ALA A 209 31.82 -36.63 -38.71
N THR A 210 31.98 -35.43 -39.26
CA THR A 210 31.62 -35.09 -40.65
C THR A 210 32.56 -35.84 -41.61
N PRO A 211 32.09 -36.52 -42.67
CA PRO A 211 32.99 -37.09 -43.67
C PRO A 211 33.69 -35.99 -44.49
N GLU A 212 34.99 -36.16 -44.73
CA GLU A 212 35.82 -35.27 -45.55
C GLU A 212 35.28 -35.12 -46.98
N PRO A 213 35.40 -33.93 -47.60
CA PRO A 213 35.02 -33.74 -48.99
C PRO A 213 36.05 -34.41 -49.91
N SER A 214 35.55 -35.28 -50.79
CA SER A 214 36.34 -35.89 -51.86
C SER A 214 36.71 -34.85 -52.94
N GLN A 215 37.93 -34.98 -53.47
CA GLN A 215 38.56 -34.13 -54.50
C GLN A 215 37.76 -34.01 -55.80
#